data_AF-A0A968LBS9-F1
#
_entry.id   AF-A0A968LBS9-F1
#
_cell.length_a   1.000
_cell.length_b   1.000
_cell.length_c   1.000
_cell.angle_alpha   90.00
_cell.angle_beta   90.00
_cell.angle_gamma   90.00
#
_symmetry.space_group_name_H-M   'P 1'
#
loop_
_entity.id
_entity.type
_entity.pdbx_description
1 polymer ?
#
loop_
_entity_poly.entity_id
_entity_poly.type
_entity_poly.pdbx_seq_one_letter_code
_entity_poly.pdbx_strand_id
1 'polypeptide(L)'
;MNIRPHIIILGVSLGIMIAGSVIGNALEAFRIITADSIGPKTIVVLKIIYFALFCLMAFSAVPLFVRAFIVLQRRIGNAGLFLIRWLSAHEQAVVWCFWGIFALGLCMIFILARDEVLSQLK
;
A
#
# COMPACT_ATOMS: atom_id res chain seq x y z
N MET A 1 10.36 -16.93 -1.92
CA MET A 1 9.00 -16.53 -1.46
C MET A 1 8.01 -16.56 -2.62
N ASN A 2 6.75 -16.95 -2.40
CA ASN A 2 5.74 -16.94 -3.46
C ASN A 2 5.25 -15.50 -3.71
N ILE A 3 5.44 -15.01 -4.93
CA ILE A 3 5.11 -13.63 -5.31
C ILE A 3 3.67 -13.47 -5.76
N ARG A 4 3.01 -14.56 -6.17
CA ARG A 4 1.63 -14.55 -6.69
C ARG A 4 0.62 -13.87 -5.75
N PRO A 5 0.57 -14.18 -4.44
CA PRO A 5 -0.40 -13.51 -3.56
C PRO A 5 -0.17 -11.99 -3.49
N HIS A 6 1.09 -11.55 -3.49
CA HIS A 6 1.43 -10.12 -3.44
C HIS A 6 1.03 -9.37 -4.71
N ILE A 7 1.16 -10.01 -5.88
CA ILE A 7 0.67 -9.44 -7.15
C ILE A 7 -0.86 -9.30 -7.12
N ILE A 8 -1.57 -10.32 -6.64
CA ILE A 8 -3.03 -10.30 -6.54
C ILE A 8 -3.48 -9.20 -5.58
N ILE A 9 -2.91 -9.13 -4.37
CA ILE A 9 -3.27 -8.11 -3.38
C ILE A 9 -2.99 -6.70 -3.92
N LEU A 10 -1.84 -6.49 -4.56
CA LEU A 10 -1.50 -5.20 -5.15
C LEU A 10 -2.49 -4.81 -6.27
N GLY A 11 -2.79 -5.74 -7.18
CA GLY A 11 -3.74 -5.49 -8.27
C GLY A 11 -5.17 -5.23 -7.78
N VAL A 12 -5.64 -6.02 -6.81
CA VAL A 12 -6.98 -5.87 -6.23
C VAL A 12 -7.09 -4.58 -5.44
N SER A 13 -6.14 -4.27 -4.56
CA SER A 13 -6.17 -3.03 -3.77
C SER A 13 -6.13 -1.79 -4.65
N LEU A 14 -5.24 -1.75 -5.64
CA LEU A 14 -5.19 -0.66 -6.63
C LEU A 14 -6.48 -0.58 -7.45
N GLY A 15 -7.00 -1.72 -7.91
CA GLY A 15 -8.24 -1.80 -8.66
C GLY A 15 -9.44 -1.25 -7.87
N ILE A 16 -9.55 -1.58 -6.59
CA ILE A 16 -10.60 -1.07 -5.69
C ILE A 16 -10.47 0.45 -5.51
N MET A 17 -9.24 0.97 -5.30
CA MET A 17 -9.02 2.41 -5.16
C MET A 17 -9.42 3.18 -6.42
N ILE A 18 -9.03 2.67 -7.60
CA ILE A 18 -9.38 3.27 -8.89
C ILE A 18 -10.89 3.19 -9.11
N ALA A 19 -11.50 2.02 -8.94
CA ALA A 19 -12.94 1.83 -9.12
C ALA A 19 -13.75 2.72 -8.19
N GLY A 20 -13.37 2.79 -6.90
CA GLY A 20 -14.00 3.67 -5.93
C GLY A 20 -13.91 5.15 -6.32
N SER A 21 -12.76 5.59 -6.86
CA SER A 21 -12.56 6.97 -7.30
C SER A 21 -13.40 7.30 -8.53
N VAL A 22 -13.45 6.37 -9.50
CA VAL A 22 -14.27 6.51 -10.71
C VAL A 22 -15.76 6.54 -10.36
N ILE A 23 -16.22 5.63 -9.50
CA ILE A 23 -17.62 5.59 -9.05
C ILE A 23 -17.98 6.85 -8.27
N GLY A 24 -17.11 7.30 -7.36
CA GLY A 24 -17.32 8.54 -6.61
C GLY A 24 -17.51 9.75 -7.54
N ASN A 25 -16.60 9.93 -8.50
CA ASN A 25 -16.67 11.00 -9.48
C ASN A 25 -17.91 10.89 -10.39
N ALA A 26 -18.29 9.68 -10.79
CA ALA A 26 -19.49 9.46 -11.60
C ALA A 26 -20.77 9.81 -10.84
N LEU A 27 -20.90 9.39 -9.58
CA LEU A 27 -22.04 9.71 -8.73
C LEU A 27 -22.18 11.22 -8.48
N GLU A 28 -21.04 11.92 -8.35
CA GLU A 28 -21.00 13.37 -8.27
C GLU A 28 -21.44 14.03 -9.59
N ALA A 29 -20.97 13.54 -10.73
CA ALA A 29 -21.36 14.05 -12.05
C ALA A 29 -22.87 13.91 -12.32
N PHE A 30 -23.49 12.81 -11.85
CA PHE A 30 -24.94 12.60 -11.97
C PHE A 30 -25.76 13.38 -10.92
N ARG A 31 -25.12 14.16 -10.04
CA ARG A 31 -25.76 14.85 -8.89
C ARG A 31 -26.52 13.91 -7.95
N ILE A 32 -26.17 12.62 -7.94
CA ILE A 32 -26.74 11.63 -7.03
C ILE A 32 -26.15 11.84 -5.63
N ILE A 33 -24.87 12.19 -5.56
CA ILE A 33 -24.16 12.57 -4.34
C ILE A 33 -23.50 13.92 -4.60
N THR A 34 -23.89 14.95 -3.87
CA THR A 34 -23.23 16.27 -3.92
C THR A 34 -22.22 16.38 -2.79
N ALA A 35 -21.12 17.12 -2.97
CA ALA A 35 -20.12 17.35 -1.91
C ALA A 35 -20.78 17.83 -0.60
N ASP A 36 -21.83 18.64 -0.68
CA ASP A 36 -22.59 19.15 0.46
C ASP A 36 -23.47 18.10 1.17
N SER A 37 -23.81 17.01 0.48
CA SER A 37 -24.61 15.90 1.01
C SER A 37 -23.77 14.86 1.76
N ILE A 38 -22.44 14.89 1.59
CA ILE A 38 -21.52 13.96 2.26
C ILE A 38 -21.16 14.56 3.61
N GLY A 39 -21.70 13.98 4.68
CA GLY A 39 -21.34 14.37 6.05
C GLY A 39 -19.84 14.21 6.32
N PRO A 40 -19.26 15.04 7.20
CA PRO A 40 -17.82 15.03 7.49
C PRO A 40 -17.33 13.67 7.98
N LYS A 41 -18.17 12.92 8.71
CA LYS A 41 -17.88 11.55 9.17
C LYS A 41 -17.65 10.58 8.01
N THR A 42 -18.43 10.68 6.93
CA THR A 42 -18.28 9.81 5.75
C THR A 42 -16.94 10.05 5.04
N ILE A 43 -16.50 11.31 4.96
CA ILE A 43 -15.21 11.68 4.38
C ILE A 43 -14.06 11.05 5.19
N VAL A 44 -14.13 11.12 6.52
CA VAL A 44 -13.13 10.52 7.41
C VAL A 44 -13.07 9.01 7.22
N VAL A 45 -14.21 8.33 7.18
CA VAL A 45 -14.28 6.88 6.94
C VAL A 45 -13.68 6.50 5.58
N LEU A 46 -14.00 7.25 4.51
CA LEU A 46 -13.42 7.02 3.19
C LEU A 46 -11.90 7.20 3.20
N LYS A 47 -11.39 8.25 3.85
CA LYS A 47 -9.94 8.45 4.02
C LYS A 47 -9.28 7.27 4.72
N ILE A 48 -9.88 6.75 5.79
CA ILE A 48 -9.36 5.58 6.52
C ILE A 48 -9.33 4.34 5.63
N ILE A 49 -10.39 4.09 4.86
CA ILE A 49 -10.47 2.96 3.93
C ILE A 49 -9.40 3.06 2.84
N TYR A 50 -9.27 4.22 2.20
CA TYR A 50 -8.25 4.44 1.16
C TYR A 50 -6.84 4.34 1.72
N PHE A 51 -6.61 4.84 2.94
CA PHE A 51 -5.34 4.69 3.62
C PHE A 51 -5.02 3.22 3.91
N ALA A 52 -5.98 2.43 4.41
CA ALA A 52 -5.80 1.01 4.65
C ALA A 52 -5.49 0.23 3.35
N LEU A 53 -6.20 0.54 2.26
CA LEU A 53 -5.92 -0.03 0.94
C LEU A 53 -4.52 0.35 0.43
N PHE A 54 -4.12 1.61 0.62
CA PHE A 54 -2.78 2.08 0.30
C PHE A 54 -1.70 1.33 1.11
N CYS A 55 -1.91 1.11 2.41
CA CYS A 55 -1.00 0.32 3.23
C CYS A 55 -0.90 -1.13 2.70
N LEU A 56 -2.02 -1.79 2.42
CA LEU A 56 -2.02 -3.15 1.85
C LEU A 56 -1.24 -3.21 0.53
N MET A 57 -1.43 -2.22 -0.33
CA MET A 57 -0.70 -2.08 -1.57
C MET A 57 0.81 -1.89 -1.32
N ALA A 58 1.19 -0.99 -0.41
CA ALA A 58 2.59 -0.69 -0.09
C ALA A 58 3.33 -1.91 0.45
N PHE A 59 2.74 -2.64 1.41
CA PHE A 59 3.32 -3.88 1.94
C PHE A 59 3.45 -4.96 0.86
N SER A 60 2.46 -5.06 -0.02
CA SER A 60 2.49 -6.03 -1.13
C SER A 60 3.49 -5.67 -2.22
N ALA A 61 3.79 -4.38 -2.41
CA ALA A 61 4.73 -3.91 -3.42
C ALA A 61 6.19 -4.25 -3.09
N VAL A 62 6.58 -4.23 -1.80
CA VAL A 62 7.95 -4.52 -1.33
C VAL A 62 8.52 -5.80 -1.94
N PRO A 63 7.91 -6.99 -1.79
CA PRO A 63 8.44 -8.22 -2.36
C PRO A 63 8.50 -8.21 -3.89
N LEU A 64 7.60 -7.46 -4.55
CA LEU A 64 7.65 -7.30 -6.01
C LEU A 64 8.90 -6.53 -6.42
N PHE A 65 9.16 -5.39 -5.77
CA PHE A 65 10.30 -4.54 -6.08
C PHE A 65 11.64 -5.21 -5.76
N VAL A 66 11.75 -5.87 -4.60
CA VAL A 66 12.97 -6.61 -4.23
C VAL A 66 13.27 -7.69 -5.27
N ARG A 67 12.25 -8.47 -5.67
CA ARG A 67 12.44 -9.53 -6.66
C ARG A 67 12.70 -8.99 -8.06
N ALA A 68 12.01 -7.93 -8.47
CA ALA A 68 12.23 -7.27 -9.76
C ALA A 68 13.67 -6.73 -9.84
N PHE A 69 14.16 -6.09 -8.77
CA PHE A 69 15.54 -5.63 -8.66
C PHE A 69 16.54 -6.77 -8.82
N ILE A 70 16.40 -7.87 -8.07
CA ILE A 70 17.30 -9.02 -8.16
C ILE A 70 17.29 -9.63 -9.57
N VAL A 71 16.10 -9.82 -10.17
CA VAL A 71 15.97 -10.38 -11.51
C VAL A 71 16.63 -9.47 -12.56
N LEU A 72 16.41 -8.16 -12.48
CA LEU A 72 16.98 -7.20 -13.42
C LEU A 72 18.51 -7.15 -13.29
N GLN A 73 19.04 -7.11 -12.07
CA GLN A 73 20.47 -7.12 -11.82
C GLN A 73 21.14 -8.40 -12.34
N ARG A 74 20.48 -9.56 -12.19
CA ARG A 74 20.97 -10.81 -12.77
C ARG A 74 20.98 -10.79 -14.29
N ARG A 75 19.95 -10.22 -14.92
CA ARG A 75 19.85 -10.10 -16.40
C ARG A 75 20.92 -9.18 -16.99
N ILE A 76 21.32 -8.13 -16.27
CA ILE A 76 22.37 -7.20 -16.70
C ILE A 76 23.79 -7.79 -16.52
N GLY A 77 23.92 -8.97 -15.88
CA GLY A 77 25.21 -9.65 -15.68
C GLY A 77 25.83 -9.40 -14.30
N ASN A 78 25.17 -8.65 -13.42
CA ASN A 78 25.66 -8.33 -12.07
C ASN A 78 25.47 -9.47 -11.05
N ALA A 79 25.16 -10.68 -11.52
CA ALA A 79 24.97 -11.85 -10.66
C ALA A 79 26.25 -12.28 -9.91
N GLY A 80 27.43 -11.82 -10.37
CA GLY A 80 28.70 -12.06 -9.70
C GLY A 80 28.97 -11.14 -8.50
N LEU A 81 28.26 -10.00 -8.39
CA LEU A 81 28.47 -9.05 -7.30
C LEU A 81 28.02 -9.67 -5.97
N PHE A 82 28.88 -9.57 -4.96
CA PHE A 82 28.61 -10.08 -3.61
C PHE A 82 27.27 -9.59 -3.07
N LEU A 83 26.96 -8.30 -3.25
CA LEU A 83 25.72 -7.70 -2.78
C LEU A 83 24.48 -8.34 -3.40
N ILE A 84 24.48 -8.58 -4.72
CA ILE A 84 23.33 -9.19 -5.43
C ILE A 84 23.17 -10.66 -5.04
N ARG A 85 24.28 -11.38 -4.85
CA ARG A 85 24.26 -12.75 -4.32
C ARG A 85 23.68 -12.81 -2.91
N TRP A 86 24.13 -11.93 -2.03
CA TRP A 86 23.64 -11.84 -0.67
C TRP A 86 22.16 -11.48 -0.62
N LEU A 87 21.73 -10.46 -1.39
CA LEU A 87 20.34 -10.01 -1.46
C LEU A 87 19.43 -11.13 -1.96
N SER A 88 19.91 -11.92 -2.93
CA SER A 88 19.15 -13.05 -3.45
C SER A 88 19.11 -14.23 -2.49
N ALA A 89 20.15 -14.46 -1.69
CA ALA A 89 20.15 -15.51 -0.67
C ALA A 89 19.24 -15.15 0.51
N HIS A 90 19.12 -13.85 0.82
CA HIS A 90 18.37 -13.32 1.97
C HIS A 90 17.12 -12.54 1.56
N GLU A 91 16.55 -12.82 0.37
CA GLU A 91 15.41 -12.07 -0.20
C GLU A 91 14.26 -11.93 0.81
N GLN A 92 13.92 -13.01 1.51
CA GLN A 92 12.85 -13.01 2.50
C GLN A 92 13.18 -12.15 3.72
N ALA A 93 14.42 -12.19 4.21
CA ALA A 93 14.84 -11.37 5.34
C ALA A 93 14.83 -9.87 5.00
N VAL A 94 15.22 -9.51 3.78
CA VAL A 94 15.13 -8.14 3.27
C VAL A 94 13.67 -7.66 3.26
N VAL A 95 12.74 -8.49 2.78
CA VAL A 95 11.31 -8.15 2.78
C VAL A 95 10.77 -7.96 4.20
N TRP A 96 11.11 -8.87 5.13
CA TRP A 96 10.72 -8.72 6.54
C TRP A 96 11.27 -7.44 7.17
N CYS A 97 12.51 -7.06 6.84
CA CYS A 97 13.11 -5.82 7.32
C CYS A 97 12.30 -4.59 6.84
N PHE A 98 11.97 -4.53 5.55
CA PHE A 98 11.13 -3.46 5.01
C PHE A 98 9.73 -3.43 5.63
N TRP A 99 9.10 -4.59 5.79
CA TRP A 99 7.82 -4.70 6.48
C TRP A 99 7.90 -4.23 7.93
N GLY A 100 8.99 -4.56 8.63
CA GLY A 100 9.24 -4.08 9.99
C GLY A 100 9.33 -2.56 10.06
N ILE A 101 10.07 -1.94 9.14
CA ILE A 101 10.19 -0.47 9.06
C ILE A 101 8.83 0.17 8.77
N PHE A 102 8.05 -0.39 7.83
CA PHE A 102 6.72 0.13 7.51
C PHE A 102 5.74 -0.03 8.67
N ALA A 103 5.78 -1.16 9.36
CA ALA A 103 4.95 -1.41 10.55
C ALA A 103 5.31 -0.46 11.68
N LEU A 104 6.59 -0.22 11.93
CA LEU A 104 7.06 0.76 12.92
C LEU A 104 6.59 2.18 12.56
N GLY A 105 6.70 2.59 11.30
CA GLY A 105 6.20 3.88 10.82
C GLY A 105 4.69 4.02 11.04
N LEU A 106 3.91 2.98 10.73
CA LEU A 106 2.47 2.94 10.97
C LEU A 106 2.13 3.04 12.46
N CYS A 107 2.84 2.31 13.33
CA CYS A 107 2.63 2.38 14.77
C CYS A 107 2.92 3.79 15.31
N MET A 108 4.00 4.43 14.87
CA MET A 108 4.33 5.79 15.30
C MET A 108 3.26 6.80 14.88
N ILE A 109 2.85 6.77 13.60
CA ILE A 109 1.80 7.66 13.09
C ILE A 109 0.48 7.40 13.81
N PHE A 110 0.11 6.14 14.02
CA PHE A 110 -1.12 5.80 14.72
C PHE A 110 -1.13 6.36 16.14
N ILE A 111 -0.05 6.20 16.88
CA ILE A 111 0.07 6.75 18.25
C ILE A 111 -0.03 8.28 18.22
N LEU A 112 0.64 8.93 17.27
CA LEU A 112 0.68 10.39 17.17
C LEU A 112 -0.67 11.01 16.75
N ALA A 113 -1.38 10.37 15.82
CA ALA A 113 -2.61 10.89 15.23
C ALA A 113 -3.88 10.33 15.89
N ARG A 114 -3.77 9.42 16.85
CA ARG A 114 -4.90 8.70 17.46
C ARG A 114 -5.99 9.64 17.95
N ASP A 115 -5.62 10.63 18.75
CA ASP A 115 -6.59 11.49 19.44
C ASP A 115 -7.32 12.40 18.45
N GLU A 116 -6.62 12.89 17.45
CA GLU A 116 -7.20 13.68 16.36
C GLU A 116 -8.18 12.85 15.54
N VAL A 117 -7.80 11.63 15.13
CA VAL A 117 -8.68 10.72 14.37
C VAL A 117 -9.92 10.35 15.17
N LEU A 118 -9.78 10.03 16.46
CA LEU A 118 -10.91 9.71 17.33
C LEU A 118 -11.83 10.91 17.57
N SER A 119 -11.30 12.13 17.58
CA SER A 119 -12.10 13.35 17.70
C SER A 119 -12.98 13.58 16.47
N GLN A 120 -12.49 13.25 15.27
CA GLN A 120 -13.23 13.41 14.01
C GLN A 120 -14.31 12.34 13.78
N LEU A 121 -14.29 11.25 14.56
CA LEU A 121 -15.28 10.17 14.50
C LEU A 121 -16.46 10.37 15.47
N LYS A 122 -16.31 11.23 16.48
CA LYS A 122 -17.38 11.59 17.43
C LYS A 122 -18.42 12.51 16.80
#